data_AF-A0AA39C281-F1
#
_entry.id   AF-A0AA39C281-F1
#
_cell.length_a   1.000
_cell.length_b   1.000
_cell.length_c   1.000
_cell.angle_alpha   90.00
_cell.angle_beta   90.00
_cell.angle_gamma   90.00
#
_symmetry.space_group_name_H-M   'P 1'
#
loop_
_entity.id
_entity.type
_entity.pdbx_description
1 polymer ?
#
loop_
_entity_poly.entity_id
_entity_poly.type
_entity_poly.pdbx_seq_one_letter_code
_entity_poly.pdbx_strand_id
1 'polypeptide(L)'
;EKMSSLKDKLLSVVTEPVPNGKNKVTVVGVGQVGMACAFSILTNHVSSDVVLIDVMADKLKGEMMDLQHGSAFLKNAHINSSTDYAASANSSLCIVTAGARQREGETRLDLVQRNTDIFKGIIPQLVKYSPNTILLIVSNPVDILTYVAWKLSGLPKNRVIGSGTNLDSARFRFLLSQKLTVAPTSCHGWIIGEHGDTS
;
A
#
# COMPACT_ATOMS: atom_id res chain seq x y z
N GLU A 1 -0.20 47.01 12.25
CA GLU A 1 0.96 46.08 12.24
C GLU A 1 0.43 44.65 12.23
N LYS A 2 0.91 43.77 11.32
CA LYS A 2 0.57 42.34 11.39
C LYS A 2 1.32 41.74 12.58
N MET A 3 0.60 41.35 13.63
CA MET A 3 1.19 40.62 14.77
C MET A 3 1.87 39.35 14.23
N SER A 4 3.18 39.21 14.45
CA SER A 4 3.89 37.98 14.12
C SER A 4 3.37 36.85 15.02
N SER A 5 3.21 35.66 14.44
CA SER A 5 2.69 34.51 15.19
C SER A 5 3.70 34.06 16.25
N LEU A 6 3.25 33.34 17.28
CA LEU A 6 4.13 32.74 18.28
C LEU A 6 5.19 31.82 17.63
N LYS A 7 4.81 31.14 16.54
CA LYS A 7 5.71 30.30 15.74
C LYS A 7 6.88 31.11 15.18
N ASP A 8 6.59 32.30 14.62
CA ASP A 8 7.61 33.17 14.02
C ASP A 8 8.53 33.79 15.08
N LYS A 9 8.09 33.86 16.35
CA LYS A 9 8.91 34.32 17.48
C LYS A 9 9.80 33.22 18.06
N LEU A 10 9.34 31.97 18.02
CA LEU A 10 10.07 30.81 18.56
C LEU A 10 11.01 30.16 17.57
N LEU A 11 10.68 30.18 16.28
CA LEU A 11 11.40 29.46 15.23
C LEU A 11 11.90 30.42 14.16
N SER A 12 13.19 30.34 13.84
CA SER A 12 13.77 30.98 12.65
C SER A 12 13.81 29.98 11.49
N VAL A 13 13.28 30.34 10.33
CA VAL A 13 13.40 29.53 9.12
C VAL A 13 14.84 29.63 8.61
N VAL A 14 15.59 28.53 8.73
CA VAL A 14 16.99 28.45 8.24
C VAL A 14 17.04 27.96 6.79
N THR A 15 16.05 27.17 6.38
CA THR A 15 15.91 26.65 5.01
C THR A 15 14.43 26.52 4.67
N GLU A 16 14.10 26.63 3.38
CA GLU A 16 12.76 26.30 2.91
C GLU A 16 12.44 24.82 3.18
N PRO A 17 11.23 24.50 3.66
CA PRO A 17 10.80 23.12 3.82
C PRO A 17 10.79 22.39 2.47
N VAL A 18 11.37 21.18 2.43
CA VAL A 18 11.25 20.33 1.25
C VAL A 18 9.79 19.82 1.17
N PRO A 19 9.05 20.10 0.08
CA PRO A 19 7.61 19.84 0.06
C PRO A 19 7.24 18.36 0.08
N ASN A 20 8.06 17.49 -0.53
CA ASN A 20 7.78 16.07 -0.68
C ASN A 20 9.05 15.23 -0.47
N GLY A 21 8.94 14.14 0.29
CA GLY A 21 10.01 13.14 0.43
C GLY A 21 10.16 12.28 -0.83
N LYS A 22 11.39 11.86 -1.15
CA LYS A 22 11.67 10.94 -2.27
C LYS A 22 11.23 9.49 -2.03
N ASN A 23 10.66 9.18 -0.87
CA ASN A 23 10.31 7.83 -0.42
C ASN A 23 8.81 7.68 -0.13
N LYS A 24 7.96 8.58 -0.65
CA LYS A 24 6.53 8.56 -0.40
C LYS A 24 5.86 7.25 -0.85
N VAL A 25 5.02 6.68 0.02
CA VAL A 25 4.26 5.45 -0.24
C VAL A 25 2.77 5.74 -0.18
N THR A 26 2.02 5.32 -1.20
CA THR A 26 0.55 5.35 -1.19
C THR A 26 0.00 3.96 -0.95
N VAL A 27 -0.95 3.82 -0.03
CA VAL A 27 -1.74 2.61 0.18
C VAL A 27 -3.18 2.89 -0.23
N VAL A 28 -3.69 2.13 -1.20
CA VAL A 28 -5.06 2.22 -1.68
C VAL A 28 -5.90 1.10 -1.07
N GLY A 29 -6.95 1.49 -0.37
CA GLY A 29 -7.79 0.64 0.47
C GLY A 29 -7.32 0.66 1.93
N VAL A 30 -8.18 1.14 2.85
CA VAL A 30 -7.95 1.11 4.31
C VAL A 30 -8.72 -0.03 4.97
N GLY A 31 -8.78 -1.18 4.29
CA GLY A 31 -9.19 -2.44 4.89
C GLY A 31 -8.13 -2.97 5.85
N GLN A 32 -8.39 -4.13 6.47
CA GLN A 32 -7.44 -4.78 7.39
C GLN A 32 -6.05 -4.99 6.73
N VAL A 33 -6.03 -5.41 5.47
CA VAL A 33 -4.78 -5.62 4.71
C VAL A 33 -4.04 -4.30 4.51
N GLY A 34 -4.72 -3.26 4.01
CA GLY A 34 -4.11 -1.95 3.79
C GLY A 34 -3.56 -1.32 5.06
N MET A 35 -4.29 -1.41 6.18
CA MET A 35 -3.82 -0.90 7.46
C MET A 35 -2.65 -1.69 8.02
N ALA A 36 -2.65 -3.02 7.90
CA ALA A 36 -1.50 -3.84 8.28
C ALA A 36 -0.25 -3.49 7.44
N CYS A 37 -0.42 -3.25 6.14
CA CYS A 37 0.65 -2.77 5.27
C CYS A 37 1.18 -1.40 5.71
N ALA A 38 0.29 -0.41 5.91
CA ALA A 38 0.65 0.94 6.31
C ALA A 38 1.39 0.95 7.65
N PHE A 39 0.87 0.24 8.65
CA PHE A 39 1.49 0.11 9.97
C PHE A 39 2.87 -0.55 9.89
N SER A 40 3.00 -1.63 9.11
CA SER A 40 4.29 -2.30 8.92
C SER A 40 5.32 -1.40 8.24
N ILE A 41 4.92 -0.60 7.26
CA ILE A 41 5.81 0.36 6.56
C ILE A 41 6.33 1.42 7.54
N LEU A 42 5.45 1.96 8.38
CA LEU A 42 5.78 3.00 9.35
C LEU A 42 6.70 2.47 10.46
N THR A 43 6.37 1.31 11.02
CA THR A 43 7.13 0.71 12.15
C THR A 43 8.48 0.13 11.72
N ASN A 44 8.59 -0.40 10.50
CA ASN A 44 9.88 -0.83 9.94
C ASN A 44 10.68 0.32 9.32
N HIS A 45 10.17 1.56 9.36
CA HIS A 45 10.78 2.75 8.80
C HIS A 45 11.13 2.63 7.30
N VAL A 46 10.31 1.90 6.55
CA VAL A 46 10.44 1.79 5.09
C VAL A 46 10.17 3.15 4.44
N SER A 47 9.20 3.89 4.97
CA SER A 47 8.91 5.27 4.58
C SER A 47 8.44 6.09 5.76
N SER A 48 8.74 7.38 5.69
CA SER A 48 8.28 8.41 6.61
C SER A 48 7.21 9.31 5.99
N ASP A 49 6.74 9.03 4.77
CA ASP A 49 5.67 9.78 4.10
C ASP A 49 4.67 8.80 3.50
N VAL A 50 3.53 8.63 4.17
CA VAL A 50 2.51 7.64 3.84
C VAL A 50 1.19 8.34 3.54
N VAL A 51 0.58 7.99 2.40
CA VAL A 51 -0.74 8.47 2.02
C VAL A 51 -1.72 7.31 1.92
N LEU A 52 -2.84 7.42 2.61
CA LEU A 52 -3.95 6.48 2.53
C LEU A 52 -5.01 7.00 1.56
N ILE A 53 -5.46 6.16 0.64
CA ILE A 53 -6.56 6.46 -0.27
C ILE A 53 -7.67 5.43 -0.10
N ASP A 54 -8.89 5.88 0.14
CA ASP A 54 -10.09 5.02 0.18
C ASP A 54 -11.31 5.85 -0.23
N VAL A 55 -12.41 5.18 -0.56
CA VAL A 55 -13.69 5.82 -0.89
C VAL A 55 -14.53 6.14 0.36
N MET A 56 -14.29 5.43 1.47
CA MET A 56 -15.02 5.63 2.73
C MET A 56 -14.36 6.71 3.59
N ALA A 57 -14.76 7.97 3.39
CA ALA A 57 -14.13 9.14 4.02
C ALA A 57 -14.06 9.08 5.56
N ASP A 58 -15.13 8.66 6.23
CA ASP A 58 -15.17 8.62 7.70
C ASP A 58 -14.20 7.57 8.26
N LYS A 59 -14.19 6.38 7.65
CA LYS A 59 -13.25 5.32 8.01
C LYS A 59 -11.81 5.78 7.76
N LEU A 60 -11.55 6.34 6.58
CA LEU A 60 -10.24 6.84 6.17
C LEU A 60 -9.69 7.86 7.16
N LYS A 61 -10.53 8.81 7.60
CA LYS A 61 -10.15 9.81 8.61
C LYS A 61 -9.84 9.16 9.95
N GLY A 62 -10.65 8.20 10.40
CA GLY A 62 -10.43 7.48 11.66
C GLY A 62 -9.10 6.73 11.67
N GLU A 63 -8.83 5.95 10.63
CA GLU A 63 -7.60 5.17 10.48
C GLU A 63 -6.35 6.07 10.38
N MET A 64 -6.45 7.20 9.66
CA MET A 64 -5.38 8.20 9.59
C MET A 64 -5.08 8.81 10.96
N MET A 65 -6.12 9.23 11.69
CA MET A 65 -5.95 9.84 13.02
C MET A 65 -5.31 8.89 14.01
N ASP A 66 -5.68 7.60 13.97
CA ASP A 66 -5.09 6.59 14.85
C ASP A 66 -3.57 6.45 14.63
N LEU A 67 -3.15 6.35 13.36
CA LEU A 67 -1.72 6.35 13.02
C LEU A 67 -1.03 7.66 13.39
N GLN A 68 -1.68 8.81 13.17
CA GLN A 68 -1.13 10.13 13.53
C GLN A 68 -0.95 10.29 15.05
N HIS A 69 -1.88 9.81 15.87
CA HIS A 69 -1.73 9.82 17.32
C HIS A 69 -0.56 8.95 17.79
N GLY A 70 -0.22 7.91 17.02
CA GLY A 70 0.98 7.10 17.20
C GLY A 70 2.29 7.75 16.75
N SER A 71 2.28 8.96 16.16
CA SER A 71 3.47 9.57 15.53
C SER A 71 4.66 9.76 16.48
N ALA A 72 4.42 9.89 17.79
CA ALA A 72 5.46 9.93 18.81
C ALA A 72 6.40 8.72 18.77
N PHE A 73 5.92 7.58 18.25
CA PHE A 73 6.67 6.32 18.14
C PHE A 73 7.18 6.05 16.71
N LEU A 74 6.85 6.90 15.73
CA LEU A 74 7.05 6.65 14.30
C LEU A 74 8.10 7.55 13.64
N LYS A 75 9.05 8.11 14.43
CA LYS A 75 10.18 8.91 13.95
C LYS A 75 9.78 10.04 12.97
N ASN A 76 8.81 10.87 13.36
CA ASN A 76 8.31 12.01 12.57
C ASN A 76 7.72 11.61 11.22
N ALA A 77 7.00 10.48 11.16
CA ALA A 77 6.24 10.11 9.98
C ALA A 77 5.19 11.16 9.65
N HIS A 78 5.14 11.57 8.39
CA HIS A 78 4.08 12.35 7.79
C HIS A 78 3.03 11.38 7.24
N ILE A 79 1.82 11.46 7.79
CA ILE A 79 0.73 10.54 7.46
C ILE A 79 -0.44 11.39 7.01
N ASN A 80 -0.89 11.17 5.78
CA ASN A 80 -2.02 11.88 5.20
C ASN A 80 -3.04 10.89 4.63
N SER A 81 -4.28 11.34 4.44
CA SER A 81 -5.30 10.54 3.79
C SER A 81 -6.23 11.40 2.95
N SER A 82 -6.75 10.85 1.86
CA SER A 82 -7.71 11.54 0.99
C SER A 82 -8.54 10.56 0.18
N THR A 83 -9.76 10.95 -0.19
CA THR A 83 -10.54 10.26 -1.23
C THR A 83 -10.08 10.64 -2.64
N ASP A 84 -9.35 11.76 -2.78
CA ASP A 84 -8.78 12.24 -4.04
C ASP A 84 -7.35 11.73 -4.24
N TYR A 85 -7.13 11.09 -5.39
CA TYR A 85 -5.83 10.58 -5.82
C TYR A 85 -4.78 11.66 -6.02
N ALA A 86 -5.12 12.95 -6.11
CA ALA A 86 -4.13 14.03 -6.11
C ALA A 86 -3.19 13.97 -4.89
N ALA A 87 -3.70 13.50 -3.74
CA ALA A 87 -2.87 13.29 -2.55
C ALA A 87 -1.78 12.23 -2.76
N SER A 88 -1.94 11.31 -3.71
CA SER A 88 -0.94 10.28 -4.07
C SER A 88 0.20 10.78 -4.96
N ALA A 89 0.23 12.08 -5.30
CA ALA A 89 1.22 12.62 -6.23
C ALA A 89 2.67 12.39 -5.75
N ASN A 90 3.52 12.04 -6.72
CA ASN A 90 4.95 11.75 -6.54
C ASN A 90 5.27 10.58 -5.60
N SER A 91 4.37 9.61 -5.47
CA SER A 91 4.64 8.37 -4.75
C SER A 91 5.65 7.51 -5.50
N SER A 92 6.62 6.97 -4.76
CA SER A 92 7.61 6.01 -5.27
C SER A 92 7.05 4.60 -5.35
N LEU A 93 6.12 4.28 -4.44
CA LEU A 93 5.43 3.00 -4.38
C LEU A 93 3.94 3.24 -4.13
N CYS A 94 3.08 2.62 -4.93
CA CYS A 94 1.65 2.56 -4.71
C CYS A 94 1.23 1.11 -4.48
N ILE A 95 0.74 0.81 -3.27
CA ILE A 95 0.27 -0.51 -2.85
C ILE A 95 -1.25 -0.54 -3.02
N VAL A 96 -1.76 -1.46 -3.84
CA VAL A 96 -3.19 -1.60 -4.12
C VAL A 96 -3.73 -2.80 -3.37
N THR A 97 -4.50 -2.52 -2.32
CA THR A 97 -5.18 -3.52 -1.49
C THR A 97 -6.71 -3.44 -1.61
N ALA A 98 -7.22 -2.40 -2.26
CA ALA A 98 -8.63 -2.19 -2.53
C ALA A 98 -9.18 -3.26 -3.47
N GLY A 99 -10.32 -3.83 -3.10
CA GLY A 99 -11.01 -4.85 -3.88
C GLY A 99 -12.26 -5.31 -3.17
N ALA A 100 -13.18 -5.86 -3.94
CA ALA A 100 -14.31 -6.61 -3.45
C ALA A 100 -13.86 -7.96 -2.87
N ARG A 101 -14.57 -8.41 -1.84
CA ARG A 101 -14.49 -9.77 -1.33
C ARG A 101 -15.47 -10.67 -2.09
N GLN A 102 -15.13 -11.95 -2.20
CA GLN A 102 -16.04 -12.95 -2.74
C GLN A 102 -17.30 -13.01 -1.88
N ARG A 103 -18.47 -13.01 -2.53
CA ARG A 103 -19.75 -13.22 -1.87
C ARG A 103 -20.12 -14.71 -1.91
N GLU A 104 -20.97 -15.13 -0.99
CA GLU A 104 -21.49 -16.50 -1.00
C GLU A 104 -22.26 -16.75 -2.31
N GLY A 105 -21.96 -17.87 -2.99
CA GLY A 105 -22.53 -18.21 -4.30
C GLY A 105 -21.92 -17.47 -5.50
N GLU A 106 -20.96 -16.56 -5.30
CA GLU A 106 -20.31 -15.84 -6.39
C GLU A 106 -19.21 -16.67 -7.07
N THR A 107 -19.16 -16.65 -8.40
CA THR A 107 -18.12 -17.34 -9.15
C THR A 107 -16.78 -16.59 -9.07
N ARG A 108 -15.67 -17.31 -9.31
CA ARG A 108 -14.34 -16.69 -9.40
C ARG A 108 -14.26 -15.63 -10.50
N LEU A 109 -14.94 -15.87 -11.63
CA LEU A 109 -14.97 -14.95 -12.77
C LEU A 109 -15.70 -13.64 -12.43
N ASP A 110 -16.81 -13.72 -11.69
CA ASP A 110 -17.55 -12.52 -11.27
C ASP A 110 -16.70 -11.65 -10.34
N LEU A 111 -15.96 -12.28 -9.41
CA LEU A 111 -15.05 -11.57 -8.51
C LEU A 111 -13.93 -10.87 -9.30
N VAL A 112 -13.33 -11.56 -10.26
CA VAL A 112 -12.30 -10.98 -11.15
C VAL A 112 -12.86 -9.78 -11.90
N GLN A 113 -14.07 -9.88 -12.44
CA GLN A 113 -14.70 -8.81 -13.20
C GLN A 113 -14.94 -7.58 -12.32
N ARG A 114 -15.53 -7.76 -11.12
CA ARG A 114 -15.76 -6.64 -10.19
C ARG A 114 -14.46 -5.96 -9.78
N ASN A 115 -13.42 -6.73 -9.48
CA ASN A 115 -12.12 -6.16 -9.10
C ASN A 115 -11.41 -5.50 -10.28
N THR A 116 -11.59 -6.02 -11.50
CA THR A 116 -11.11 -5.37 -12.73
C THR A 116 -11.78 -4.02 -12.93
N ASP A 117 -13.10 -3.92 -12.70
CA ASP A 117 -13.83 -2.65 -12.84
C ASP A 117 -13.44 -1.64 -11.77
N ILE A 118 -13.18 -2.09 -10.53
CA ILE A 118 -12.57 -1.25 -9.49
C ILE A 118 -11.19 -0.74 -9.97
N PHE A 119 -10.34 -1.61 -10.54
CA PHE A 119 -9.00 -1.24 -11.01
C PHE A 119 -9.01 -0.23 -12.15
N LYS A 120 -10.03 -0.24 -13.02
CA LYS A 120 -10.21 0.79 -14.06
C LYS A 120 -10.38 2.19 -13.46
N GLY A 121 -10.94 2.32 -12.25
CA GLY A 121 -11.04 3.59 -11.53
C GLY A 121 -9.77 3.98 -10.77
N ILE A 122 -9.01 2.99 -10.29
CA ILE A 122 -7.83 3.21 -9.42
C ILE A 122 -6.55 3.44 -10.23
N ILE A 123 -6.21 2.51 -11.11
CA ILE A 123 -4.87 2.42 -11.72
C ILE A 123 -4.53 3.65 -12.57
N PRO A 124 -5.41 4.14 -13.46
CA PRO A 124 -5.12 5.33 -14.25
C PRO A 124 -4.91 6.58 -13.40
N GLN A 125 -5.63 6.72 -12.28
CA GLN A 125 -5.48 7.86 -11.37
C GLN A 125 -4.13 7.84 -10.66
N LEU A 126 -3.69 6.67 -10.18
CA LEU A 126 -2.36 6.54 -9.56
C LEU A 126 -1.24 6.92 -10.53
N VAL A 127 -1.31 6.42 -11.78
CA VAL A 127 -0.29 6.71 -12.80
C VAL A 127 -0.32 8.17 -13.24
N LYS A 128 -1.51 8.78 -13.31
CA LYS A 128 -1.68 10.22 -13.61
C LYS A 128 -0.89 11.10 -12.63
N TYR A 129 -0.95 10.81 -11.34
CA TYR A 129 -0.29 11.62 -10.31
C TYR A 129 1.13 11.14 -9.96
N SER A 130 1.45 9.88 -10.26
CA SER A 130 2.74 9.25 -9.95
C SER A 130 3.23 8.39 -11.12
N PRO A 131 3.61 8.99 -12.26
CA PRO A 131 3.99 8.26 -13.49
C PRO A 131 5.26 7.41 -13.33
N ASN A 132 6.07 7.70 -12.31
CA ASN A 132 7.31 7.01 -12.00
C ASN A 132 7.18 5.93 -10.91
N THR A 133 5.99 5.72 -10.37
CA THR A 133 5.75 4.79 -9.26
C THR A 133 6.00 3.33 -9.64
N ILE A 134 6.26 2.51 -8.63
CA ILE A 134 6.08 1.06 -8.67
C ILE A 134 4.67 0.75 -8.16
N LEU A 135 3.93 -0.08 -8.89
CA LEU A 135 2.66 -0.65 -8.44
C LEU A 135 2.94 -1.99 -7.76
N LEU A 136 2.51 -2.12 -6.50
CA LEU A 136 2.48 -3.39 -5.77
C LEU A 136 1.02 -3.82 -5.57
N ILE A 137 0.60 -4.85 -6.29
CA ILE A 137 -0.76 -5.36 -6.25
C ILE A 137 -0.86 -6.44 -5.19
N VAL A 138 -1.83 -6.27 -4.27
CA VAL A 138 -2.13 -7.22 -3.19
C VAL A 138 -3.58 -7.71 -3.31
N SER A 139 -4.46 -6.93 -3.93
CA SER A 139 -5.84 -7.32 -4.18
C SER A 139 -5.94 -8.64 -4.93
N ASN A 140 -6.91 -9.47 -4.57
CA ASN A 140 -7.10 -10.80 -5.14
C ASN A 140 -8.13 -10.85 -6.27
N PRO A 141 -7.98 -11.76 -7.25
CA PRO A 141 -6.85 -12.69 -7.41
C PRO A 141 -5.61 -11.97 -7.94
N VAL A 142 -4.52 -12.02 -7.16
CA VAL A 142 -3.38 -11.10 -7.33
C VAL A 142 -2.66 -11.27 -8.66
N ASP A 143 -2.54 -12.48 -9.19
CA ASP A 143 -1.84 -12.74 -10.44
C ASP A 143 -2.57 -12.10 -11.63
N ILE A 144 -3.89 -12.29 -11.69
CA ILE A 144 -4.75 -11.70 -12.73
C ILE A 144 -4.81 -10.18 -12.57
N LEU A 145 -5.00 -9.69 -11.34
CA LEU A 145 -5.09 -8.24 -11.10
C LEU A 145 -3.76 -7.52 -11.31
N THR A 146 -2.63 -8.20 -11.16
CA THR A 146 -1.31 -7.68 -11.54
C THR A 146 -1.24 -7.49 -13.05
N TYR A 147 -1.70 -8.48 -13.83
CA TYR A 147 -1.78 -8.34 -15.28
C TYR A 147 -2.73 -7.20 -15.70
N VAL A 148 -3.92 -7.11 -15.08
CA VAL A 148 -4.88 -6.02 -15.33
C VAL A 148 -4.26 -4.66 -15.02
N ALA A 149 -3.60 -4.50 -13.86
CA ALA A 149 -2.92 -3.27 -13.49
C ALA A 149 -1.80 -2.92 -14.49
N TRP A 150 -1.06 -3.91 -15.00
CA TRP A 150 -0.05 -3.68 -16.02
C TRP A 150 -0.66 -3.13 -17.31
N LYS A 151 -1.78 -3.71 -17.77
CA LYS A 151 -2.46 -3.24 -18.98
C LYS A 151 -3.09 -1.86 -18.81
N LEU A 152 -3.71 -1.58 -17.67
CA LEU A 152 -4.35 -0.28 -17.40
C LEU A 152 -3.34 0.84 -17.14
N SER A 153 -2.18 0.53 -16.55
CA SER A 153 -1.19 1.53 -16.18
C SER A 153 -0.33 2.01 -17.35
N GLY A 154 -0.10 1.16 -18.36
CA GLY A 154 0.87 1.44 -19.42
C GLY A 154 2.33 1.48 -18.92
N LEU A 155 2.59 1.09 -17.66
CA LEU A 155 3.93 1.03 -17.09
C LEU A 155 4.71 -0.17 -17.67
N PRO A 156 6.05 -0.09 -17.70
CA PRO A 156 6.86 -1.26 -18.04
C PRO A 156 6.70 -2.33 -16.96
N LYS A 157 6.76 -3.61 -17.36
CA LYS A 157 6.48 -4.77 -16.49
C LYS A 157 7.30 -4.80 -15.19
N ASN A 158 8.52 -4.25 -15.19
CA ASN A 158 9.37 -4.20 -14.00
C ASN A 158 8.88 -3.22 -12.91
N ARG A 159 7.84 -2.44 -13.20
CA ARG A 159 7.19 -1.51 -12.25
C ARG A 159 5.79 -1.97 -11.83
N VAL A 160 5.36 -3.17 -12.21
CA VAL A 160 4.06 -3.73 -11.82
C VAL A 160 4.29 -5.12 -11.24
N ILE A 161 4.17 -5.21 -9.91
CA ILE A 161 4.56 -6.37 -9.12
C ILE A 161 3.34 -6.85 -8.34
N GLY A 162 3.03 -8.14 -8.43
CA GLY A 162 2.06 -8.77 -7.54
C GLY A 162 2.75 -9.27 -6.27
N SER A 163 2.06 -9.25 -5.13
CA SER A 163 2.59 -9.87 -3.90
C SER A 163 2.81 -11.38 -4.06
N GLY A 164 1.99 -12.03 -4.90
CA GLY A 164 2.13 -13.42 -5.32
C GLY A 164 2.33 -14.38 -4.15
N THR A 165 3.17 -15.37 -4.38
CA THR A 165 3.45 -16.48 -3.44
C THR A 165 4.49 -16.15 -2.36
N ASN A 166 4.82 -14.86 -2.15
CA ASN A 166 5.75 -14.48 -1.08
C ASN A 166 5.21 -14.89 0.30
N LEU A 167 3.91 -14.72 0.53
CA LEU A 167 3.26 -15.13 1.77
C LEU A 167 3.17 -16.66 1.88
N ASP A 168 2.89 -17.36 0.78
CA ASP A 168 2.79 -18.83 0.74
C ASP A 168 4.14 -19.49 1.00
N SER A 169 5.21 -18.95 0.42
CA SER A 169 6.58 -19.37 0.72
C SER A 169 6.95 -19.10 2.17
N ALA A 170 6.56 -17.96 2.75
CA ALA A 170 6.77 -17.66 4.16
C ALA A 170 6.01 -18.66 5.08
N ARG A 171 4.76 -18.99 4.73
CA ARG A 171 3.96 -20.01 5.43
C ARG A 171 4.58 -21.40 5.32
N PHE A 172 5.01 -21.79 4.13
CA PHE A 172 5.68 -23.07 3.90
C PHE A 172 6.94 -23.21 4.75
N ARG A 173 7.80 -22.17 4.73
CA ARG A 173 9.02 -22.12 5.54
C ARG A 173 8.72 -22.14 7.04
N PHE A 174 7.67 -21.45 7.49
CA PHE A 174 7.22 -21.52 8.89
C PHE A 174 6.80 -22.94 9.28
N LEU A 175 5.95 -23.61 8.50
CA LEU A 175 5.50 -24.97 8.79
C LEU A 175 6.64 -25.99 8.74
N LEU A 176 7.57 -25.84 7.80
CA LEU A 176 8.77 -26.66 7.73
C LEU A 176 9.66 -26.46 8.95
N SER A 177 9.83 -25.21 9.39
CA SER A 177 10.63 -24.87 10.58
C SER A 177 10.08 -25.49 11.87
N GLN A 178 8.76 -25.59 12.00
CA GLN A 178 8.11 -26.25 13.14
C GLN A 178 8.44 -27.75 13.17
N LYS A 179 8.42 -28.41 12.01
CA LYS A 179 8.75 -29.84 11.89
C LYS A 179 10.23 -30.13 12.15
N LEU A 180 11.12 -29.22 11.74
CA LEU A 180 12.57 -29.38 11.87
C LEU A 180 13.12 -28.77 13.16
N THR A 181 12.31 -28.04 13.93
CA THR A 181 12.71 -27.33 15.15
C THR A 181 13.90 -26.39 14.92
N VAL A 182 13.85 -25.62 13.83
CA VAL A 182 14.84 -24.58 13.50
C VAL A 182 14.14 -23.26 13.23
N ALA A 183 14.89 -22.16 13.12
CA ALA A 183 14.30 -20.87 12.77
C ALA A 183 13.76 -20.87 11.31
N PRO A 184 12.60 -20.26 11.02
CA PRO A 184 12.08 -20.13 9.64
C PRO A 184 13.06 -19.43 8.68
N THR A 185 13.90 -18.53 9.20
CA THR A 185 14.95 -17.85 8.45
C THR A 185 16.05 -18.79 7.96
N SER A 186 16.24 -19.94 8.63
CA SER A 186 17.16 -21.02 8.25
C SER A 186 16.49 -22.13 7.44
N CYS A 187 15.17 -22.05 7.21
CA CYS A 187 14.45 -22.93 6.30
C CYS A 187 14.33 -22.27 4.92
N HIS A 188 14.81 -22.94 3.88
CA HIS A 188 14.73 -22.46 2.51
C HIS A 188 13.82 -23.38 1.69
N GLY A 189 12.80 -22.78 1.08
CA GLY A 189 11.78 -23.47 0.30
C GLY A 189 10.86 -22.46 -0.35
N TRP A 190 10.37 -22.78 -1.54
CA TRP A 190 9.66 -21.85 -2.41
C TRP A 190 8.35 -22.48 -2.90
N ILE A 191 7.27 -21.73 -2.75
CA ILE A 191 6.00 -21.98 -3.43
C ILE A 191 5.96 -21.05 -4.63
N ILE A 192 5.68 -21.59 -5.81
CA ILE A 192 5.69 -20.87 -7.09
C ILE A 192 4.41 -21.21 -7.87
N GLY A 193 3.97 -20.30 -8.72
CA GLY A 193 2.73 -20.47 -9.49
C GLY A 193 1.69 -19.44 -9.08
N GLU A 194 0.43 -19.86 -9.06
CA GLU A 194 -0.70 -19.05 -8.60
C GLU A 194 -0.59 -18.75 -7.10
N HIS A 195 -1.04 -17.60 -6.64
CA HIS A 195 -1.40 -17.39 -5.24
C HIS A 195 -2.84 -17.87 -4.99
N GLY A 196 -3.01 -19.16 -4.68
CA GLY A 196 -4.35 -19.76 -4.55
C GLY A 196 -4.34 -21.28 -4.38
N ASP A 197 -5.42 -21.94 -4.82
CA ASP A 197 -5.59 -23.38 -4.60
C ASP A 197 -4.66 -24.24 -5.47
N THR A 198 -4.05 -23.66 -6.51
CA THR A 198 -3.13 -24.35 -7.42
C THR A 198 -1.67 -23.95 -7.20
N SER A 199 -1.34 -23.46 -6.00
CA SER A 199 0.04 -23.16 -5.57
C SER A 199 0.81 -24.40 -5.16
#